data_AF-A0A2R5LP45-F1
#
_entry.id   AF-A0A2R5LP45-F1
#
_cell.length_a   1.000
_cell.length_b   1.000
_cell.length_c   1.000
_cell.angle_alpha   90.00
_cell.angle_beta   90.00
_cell.angle_gamma   90.00
#
_symmetry.space_group_name_H-M   'P 1'
#
loop_
_entity.id
_entity.type
_entity.pdbx_description
1 polymer ?
#
loop_
_entity_poly.entity_id
_entity_poly.type
_entity_poly.pdbx_seq_one_letter_code
_entity_poly.pdbx_strand_id
1 'polypeptide(L)'
;MMHWCHVSTSICFIGLVAGSLATSLFEKRLGTCRMEHKFYFPSEMFNQVTCARCYNYMANLAFKNGSRLMYCWPGRLCSSTTSCRSNDTSQCFVPYSNQSDHIVYESFKSRLYAERWESCCRAARQCCNEMLQDQLNPLQEGLHCPATWDGWTCYRDTPAGTTVQKPCPF
;
A
#
# COMPACT_ATOMS: atom_id res chain seq x y z
N MET A 1 17.23 -42.82 -19.16
CA MET A 1 18.34 -42.51 -20.09
C MET A 1 18.12 -41.06 -20.54
N MET A 2 18.37 -40.08 -19.66
CA MET A 2 19.64 -39.37 -19.50
C MET A 2 20.10 -38.71 -20.80
N HIS A 3 20.14 -37.38 -20.81
CA HIS A 3 21.14 -36.48 -21.41
C HIS A 3 20.51 -35.09 -21.61
N TRP A 4 21.05 -33.92 -21.24
CA TRP A 4 22.12 -33.45 -20.34
C TRP A 4 21.80 -31.96 -20.09
N CYS A 5 22.07 -31.46 -18.88
CA CYS A 5 22.21 -30.03 -18.61
C CYS A 5 23.44 -29.49 -19.34
N HIS A 6 23.31 -28.39 -20.08
CA HIS A 6 24.46 -27.61 -20.53
C HIS A 6 24.72 -26.48 -19.54
N VAL A 7 25.83 -26.59 -18.82
CA VAL A 7 26.45 -25.50 -18.07
C VAL A 7 27.02 -24.53 -19.11
N SER A 8 26.65 -23.25 -19.00
CA SER A 8 27.36 -22.17 -19.68
C SER A 8 27.85 -21.18 -18.65
N THR A 9 29.12 -21.34 -18.27
CA THR A 9 29.93 -20.35 -17.58
C THR A 9 30.24 -19.19 -18.53
N SER A 10 29.83 -17.97 -18.19
CA SER A 10 30.72 -16.80 -18.16
C SER A 10 29.97 -15.51 -17.78
N ILE A 11 30.42 -14.95 -16.65
CA ILE A 11 30.76 -13.54 -16.39
C ILE A 11 29.75 -12.49 -16.86
N CYS A 12 29.11 -11.80 -15.91
CA CYS A 12 28.90 -10.35 -16.04
C CYS A 12 28.59 -9.68 -14.69
N PHE A 13 29.41 -8.68 -14.37
CA PHE A 13 29.19 -7.55 -13.47
C PHE A 13 28.68 -7.83 -12.04
N ILE A 14 29.62 -7.83 -11.10
CA ILE A 14 29.34 -7.38 -9.72
C ILE A 14 29.12 -5.86 -9.80
N GLY A 15 27.92 -5.49 -10.24
CA GLY A 15 27.40 -4.14 -10.18
C GLY A 15 26.79 -3.90 -8.80
N LEU A 16 27.47 -3.03 -8.05
CA LEU A 16 26.97 -2.18 -6.96
C LEU A 16 25.60 -2.55 -6.33
N VAL A 17 25.69 -2.93 -5.05
CA VAL A 17 24.59 -3.13 -4.10
C VAL A 17 23.69 -1.88 -4.04
N ALA A 18 22.68 -1.83 -4.89
CA ALA A 18 21.52 -0.94 -4.77
C ALA A 18 20.22 -1.76 -4.58
N GLY A 19 20.33 -2.95 -4.00
CA GLY A 19 19.34 -4.02 -4.13
C GLY A 19 18.84 -4.65 -2.85
N SER A 20 18.92 -4.01 -1.68
CA SER A 20 18.39 -4.57 -0.42
C SER A 20 16.99 -4.07 -0.05
N LEU A 21 16.69 -2.78 -0.28
CA LEU A 21 15.36 -2.23 0.01
C LEU A 21 14.32 -2.58 -1.06
N ALA A 22 14.68 -2.53 -2.34
CA ALA A 22 13.76 -2.77 -3.44
C ALA A 22 13.27 -4.23 -3.48
N THR A 23 14.16 -5.20 -3.24
CA THR A 23 13.83 -6.64 -3.12
C THR A 23 12.91 -6.93 -1.93
N SER A 24 13.15 -6.26 -0.79
CA SER A 24 12.31 -6.44 0.41
C SER A 24 10.84 -6.05 0.19
N LEU A 25 10.56 -5.11 -0.71
CA LEU A 25 9.19 -4.67 -0.97
C LEU A 25 8.37 -5.66 -1.81
N PHE A 26 8.98 -6.58 -2.54
CA PHE A 26 8.27 -7.55 -3.39
C PHE A 26 8.15 -8.94 -2.75
N GLU A 27 8.74 -9.13 -1.57
CA GLU A 27 8.79 -10.41 -0.88
C GLU A 27 7.73 -10.50 0.23
N LYS A 28 6.92 -11.56 0.22
CA LYS A 28 5.98 -11.85 1.32
C LYS A 28 6.79 -12.29 2.55
N ARG A 29 6.58 -11.61 3.68
CA ARG A 29 7.19 -11.95 4.97
C ARG A 29 6.11 -12.02 6.04
N LEU A 30 6.36 -12.77 7.11
CA LEU A 30 5.43 -12.80 8.24
C LEU A 30 5.26 -11.38 8.79
N GLY A 31 4.02 -10.97 9.04
CA GLY A 31 3.74 -9.62 9.55
C GLY A 31 3.63 -8.54 8.48
N THR A 32 3.72 -8.89 7.18
CA THR A 32 3.51 -7.94 6.09
C THR A 32 2.17 -8.12 5.38
N CYS A 33 1.65 -7.01 4.87
CA CYS A 33 0.39 -6.92 4.15
C CYS A 33 0.63 -6.51 2.70
N ARG A 34 -0.12 -7.10 1.78
CA ARG A 34 0.07 -6.96 0.33
C ARG A 34 -0.82 -5.86 -0.25
N MET A 35 -0.20 -4.95 -0.97
CA MET A 35 -0.85 -3.93 -1.78
C MET A 35 -0.92 -4.34 -3.26
N GLU A 36 -1.62 -3.52 -4.05
CA GLU A 36 -1.58 -3.62 -5.50
C GLU A 36 -0.13 -3.51 -6.01
N HIS A 37 0.15 -4.12 -7.17
CA HIS A 37 1.51 -4.28 -7.72
C HIS A 37 2.47 -5.17 -6.89
N LYS A 38 1.92 -6.02 -6.00
CA LYS A 38 2.69 -7.02 -5.22
C LYS A 38 3.68 -6.39 -4.24
N PHE A 39 3.41 -5.17 -3.76
CA PHE A 39 4.19 -4.60 -2.67
C PHE A 39 3.76 -5.18 -1.33
N TYR A 40 4.72 -5.49 -0.47
CA TYR A 40 4.52 -5.98 0.89
C TYR A 40 5.08 -4.98 1.89
N PHE A 41 4.25 -4.57 2.85
CA PHE A 41 4.63 -3.62 3.88
C PHE A 41 4.32 -4.17 5.27
N PRO A 42 5.16 -3.91 6.29
CA PRO A 42 4.78 -4.12 7.68
C PRO A 42 3.47 -3.42 8.00
N SER A 43 2.67 -3.97 8.92
CA SER A 43 1.29 -3.49 9.19
C SER A 43 1.16 -1.98 9.45
N GLU A 44 2.07 -1.40 10.23
CA GLU A 44 2.09 0.04 10.52
C GLU A 44 2.36 0.88 9.26
N MET A 45 3.37 0.48 8.49
CA MET A 45 3.71 1.14 7.22
C MET A 45 2.61 0.96 6.19
N PHE A 46 1.97 -0.21 6.15
CA PHE A 46 0.83 -0.49 5.29
C PHE A 46 -0.32 0.49 5.58
N ASN A 47 -0.64 0.72 6.86
CA ASN A 47 -1.68 1.67 7.25
C ASN A 47 -1.33 3.10 6.79
N GLN A 48 -0.10 3.54 7.02
CA GLN A 48 0.37 4.86 6.58
C GLN A 48 0.24 5.02 5.05
N VAL A 49 0.78 4.05 4.30
CA VAL A 49 0.82 4.10 2.83
C VAL A 49 -0.58 4.08 2.26
N THR A 50 -1.42 3.13 2.69
CA THR A 50 -2.80 3.01 2.20
C THR A 50 -3.62 4.23 2.53
N CYS A 51 -3.41 4.86 3.69
CA CYS A 51 -4.14 6.07 4.04
C CYS A 51 -3.76 7.31 3.25
N ALA A 52 -2.47 7.48 2.98
CA ALA A 52 -2.01 8.52 2.08
C ALA A 52 -2.54 8.30 0.65
N ARG A 53 -2.68 7.04 0.21
CA ARG A 53 -3.28 6.71 -1.09
C ARG A 53 -4.79 6.93 -1.13
N CYS A 54 -5.53 6.55 -0.08
CA CYS A 54 -6.95 6.86 0.06
C CYS A 54 -7.19 8.36 -0.10
N TYR A 55 -6.36 9.21 0.53
CA TYR A 55 -6.42 10.67 0.34
C TYR A 55 -6.19 11.06 -1.12
N ASN A 56 -5.16 10.48 -1.76
CA ASN A 56 -4.82 10.75 -3.15
C ASN A 56 -5.93 10.35 -4.14
N TYR A 57 -6.71 9.31 -3.84
CA TYR A 57 -7.81 8.87 -4.69
C TYR A 57 -9.06 9.74 -4.62
N MET A 58 -9.16 10.61 -3.60
CA MET A 58 -10.28 11.54 -3.51
C MET A 58 -10.28 12.53 -4.68
N ALA A 59 -11.46 12.82 -5.21
CA ALA A 59 -11.63 13.79 -6.28
C ALA A 59 -11.25 15.21 -5.83
N ASN A 60 -10.77 16.07 -6.73
CA ASN A 60 -10.38 17.45 -6.40
C ASN A 60 -11.49 18.26 -5.71
N LEU A 61 -12.75 18.00 -6.06
CA LEU A 61 -13.93 18.64 -5.45
C LEU A 61 -14.12 18.32 -3.96
N ALA A 62 -13.45 17.28 -3.45
CA ALA A 62 -13.49 16.88 -2.05
C ALA A 62 -12.72 17.85 -1.14
N PHE A 63 -11.85 18.68 -1.71
CA PHE A 63 -10.95 19.56 -0.98
C PHE A 63 -11.41 21.01 -1.01
N LYS A 64 -11.03 21.77 0.01
CA LYS A 64 -11.12 23.24 -0.03
C LYS A 64 -10.16 23.76 -1.11
N ASN A 65 -10.41 24.98 -1.59
CA ASN A 65 -9.57 25.54 -2.64
C ASN A 65 -8.12 25.69 -2.15
N GLY A 66 -7.16 25.14 -2.89
CA GLY A 66 -5.74 25.19 -2.55
C GLY A 66 -5.30 24.37 -1.33
N SER A 67 -6.17 23.58 -0.69
CA SER A 67 -5.81 22.81 0.52
C SER A 67 -5.37 21.38 0.25
N ARG A 68 -5.56 20.87 -0.97
CA ARG A 68 -5.20 19.49 -1.34
C ARG A 68 -3.70 19.27 -1.18
N LEU A 69 -3.33 18.34 -0.31
CA LEU A 69 -1.94 17.94 -0.10
C LEU A 69 -1.45 17.01 -1.24
N MET A 70 -0.16 17.09 -1.54
CA MET A 70 0.52 16.23 -2.49
C MET A 70 0.83 14.87 -1.85
N TYR A 71 0.46 13.79 -2.52
CA TYR A 71 0.90 12.45 -2.12
C TYR A 71 2.37 12.24 -2.47
N CYS A 72 3.16 11.87 -1.47
CA CYS A 72 4.57 11.55 -1.61
C CYS A 72 4.81 10.09 -1.20
N TRP A 73 5.39 9.31 -2.11
CA TRP A 73 5.77 7.92 -1.82
C TRP A 73 6.81 7.87 -0.67
N PRO A 74 6.74 6.88 0.24
CA PRO A 74 5.77 5.79 0.27
C PRO A 74 4.41 6.14 0.90
N GLY A 75 4.31 7.14 1.77
CA GLY A 75 3.06 7.38 2.50
C GLY A 75 3.00 8.68 3.29
N ARG A 76 3.52 9.78 2.71
CA ARG A 76 3.42 11.13 3.27
C ARG A 76 2.48 11.98 2.43
N LEU A 77 1.83 12.95 3.07
CA LEU A 77 1.07 14.01 2.42
C LEU A 77 1.78 15.32 2.69
N CYS A 78 2.26 16.02 1.68
CA CYS A 78 3.02 17.26 1.87
C CYS A 78 2.36 18.46 1.17
N SER A 79 2.71 19.67 1.59
CA SER A 79 2.19 20.91 1.00
C SER A 79 2.53 21.08 -0.50
N SER A 80 3.66 20.53 -0.96
CA SER A 80 4.17 20.74 -2.31
C SER A 80 5.06 19.60 -2.80
N THR A 81 5.34 19.58 -4.11
CA THR A 81 6.31 18.67 -4.73
C THR A 81 7.72 18.87 -4.20
N THR A 82 8.11 20.11 -3.89
CA THR A 82 9.42 20.42 -3.30
C THR A 82 9.53 19.80 -1.91
N SER A 83 8.46 19.89 -1.11
CA SER A 83 8.38 19.27 0.22
C SER A 83 8.48 17.74 0.16
N CYS A 84 7.95 17.08 -0.87
CA CYS A 84 8.11 15.63 -1.06
C CYS A 84 9.60 15.21 -1.19
N ARG A 85 10.42 16.06 -1.82
CA ARG A 85 11.83 15.79 -2.13
C ARG A 85 12.79 16.33 -1.08
N SER A 86 12.29 17.17 -0.18
CA SER A 86 13.09 17.79 0.88
C SER A 86 13.40 16.80 2.00
N ASN A 87 14.57 16.98 2.62
CA ASN A 87 14.89 16.36 3.91
C ASN A 87 14.15 17.05 5.06
N ASP A 88 13.75 18.31 4.87
CA ASP A 88 12.85 18.99 5.80
C ASP A 88 11.43 18.46 5.61
N THR A 89 10.95 17.78 6.65
CA THR A 89 9.63 17.15 6.69
C THR A 89 8.59 17.97 7.46
N SER A 90 8.93 19.19 7.87
CA SER A 90 8.03 20.10 8.59
C SER A 90 6.71 20.37 7.87
N GLN A 91 6.72 20.31 6.54
CA GLN A 91 5.53 20.49 5.69
C GLN A 91 4.96 19.17 5.16
N CYS A 92 5.28 18.05 5.82
CA CYS A 92 4.83 16.73 5.47
C CYS A 92 4.13 16.07 6.65
N PHE A 93 3.05 15.38 6.34
CA PHE A 93 2.13 14.80 7.31
C PHE A 93 2.03 13.30 7.06
N VAL A 94 2.12 12.52 8.13
CA VAL A 94 1.95 11.05 8.09
C VAL A 94 0.53 10.73 8.54
N PRO A 95 -0.43 10.47 7.65
CA PRO A 95 -1.82 10.26 8.06
C PRO A 95 -1.92 9.13 9.10
N TYR A 96 -2.82 9.26 10.07
CA TYR A 96 -2.98 8.40 11.25
C TYR A 96 -1.85 8.53 12.28
N SER A 97 -1.31 9.73 12.44
CA SER A 97 -0.38 10.06 13.52
C SER A 97 -0.82 11.33 14.26
N ASN A 98 -0.32 11.53 15.48
CA ASN A 98 -0.85 12.51 16.45
C ASN A 98 -0.88 13.99 15.97
N GLN A 99 -0.21 14.35 14.87
CA GLN A 99 -0.14 15.75 14.39
C GLN A 99 -0.76 15.96 13.00
N SER A 100 -0.87 14.92 12.20
CA SER A 100 -1.26 14.95 10.78
C SER A 100 -2.76 14.87 10.58
N ASP A 101 -3.47 14.18 11.47
CA ASP A 101 -4.89 13.91 11.31
C ASP A 101 -5.70 15.21 11.22
N HIS A 102 -5.38 16.23 12.04
CA HIS A 102 -6.09 17.50 12.01
C HIS A 102 -5.93 18.25 10.68
N ILE A 103 -4.69 18.47 10.21
CA ILE A 103 -4.43 19.25 8.98
C ILE A 103 -4.96 18.52 7.74
N VAL A 104 -4.79 17.20 7.70
CA VAL A 104 -5.33 16.36 6.62
C VAL A 104 -6.86 16.42 6.62
N TYR A 105 -7.50 16.33 7.79
CA TYR A 105 -8.95 16.43 7.94
C TYR A 105 -9.48 17.81 7.53
N GLU A 106 -8.81 18.89 7.94
CA GLU A 106 -9.21 20.26 7.60
C GLU A 106 -9.03 20.59 6.11
N SER A 107 -8.23 19.81 5.37
CA SER A 107 -8.10 20.00 3.93
C SER A 107 -9.39 19.67 3.17
N PHE A 108 -10.28 18.85 3.74
CA PHE A 108 -11.54 18.48 3.10
C PHE A 108 -12.59 19.60 3.16
N LYS A 109 -13.38 19.71 2.09
CA LYS A 109 -14.47 20.70 1.95
C LYS A 109 -15.65 20.44 2.88
N SER A 110 -15.85 19.19 3.29
CA SER A 110 -16.91 18.79 4.21
C SER A 110 -16.51 17.58 5.03
N ARG A 111 -17.17 17.41 6.17
CA ARG A 111 -17.05 16.23 7.03
C ARG A 111 -17.33 14.93 6.27
N LEU A 112 -18.29 14.92 5.34
CA LEU A 112 -18.61 13.75 4.54
C LEU A 112 -17.40 13.25 3.72
N TYR A 113 -16.60 14.15 3.15
CA TYR A 113 -15.40 13.75 2.41
C TYR A 113 -14.30 13.22 3.33
N ALA A 114 -14.11 13.85 4.48
CA ALA A 114 -13.16 13.40 5.47
C ALA A 114 -13.54 12.00 6.01
N GLU A 115 -14.82 11.77 6.31
CA GLU A 115 -15.33 10.47 6.78
C GLU A 115 -15.17 9.37 5.72
N ARG A 116 -15.35 9.68 4.42
CA ARG A 116 -15.07 8.74 3.32
C ARG A 116 -13.59 8.37 3.25
N TRP A 117 -12.70 9.35 3.34
CA TRP A 117 -11.27 9.10 3.39
C TRP A 117 -10.91 8.20 4.59
N GLU A 118 -11.44 8.51 5.77
CA GLU A 118 -11.20 7.68 6.96
C GLU A 118 -11.78 6.27 6.83
N SER A 119 -12.93 6.13 6.17
CA SER A 119 -13.55 4.83 5.89
C SER A 119 -12.64 3.97 5.02
N CYS A 120 -12.08 4.53 3.94
CA CYS A 120 -11.10 3.85 3.08
C CYS A 120 -9.89 3.37 3.89
N CYS A 121 -9.37 4.22 4.77
CA CYS A 121 -8.27 3.88 5.67
C CYS A 121 -8.56 2.74 6.64
N ARG A 122 -9.72 2.78 7.29
CA ARG A 122 -10.16 1.71 8.19
C ARG A 122 -10.34 0.39 7.43
N ALA A 123 -10.91 0.45 6.22
CA ALA A 123 -11.07 -0.72 5.36
C ALA A 123 -9.72 -1.33 4.96
N ALA A 124 -8.73 -0.50 4.61
CA ALA A 124 -7.37 -0.97 4.31
C ALA A 124 -6.72 -1.63 5.53
N ARG A 125 -6.82 -1.01 6.72
CA ARG A 125 -6.30 -1.57 7.97
C ARG A 125 -6.94 -2.91 8.31
N GLN A 126 -8.26 -2.99 8.18
CA GLN A 126 -8.99 -4.23 8.38
C GLN A 126 -8.51 -5.30 7.39
N CYS A 127 -8.31 -4.94 6.13
CA CYS A 127 -7.77 -5.86 5.13
C CYS A 127 -6.40 -6.41 5.52
N CYS A 128 -5.50 -5.55 6.01
CA CYS A 128 -4.21 -5.99 6.53
C CYS A 128 -4.36 -6.94 7.71
N ASN A 129 -5.24 -6.65 8.67
CA ASN A 129 -5.52 -7.56 9.78
C ASN A 129 -6.01 -8.94 9.30
N GLU A 130 -6.89 -8.99 8.30
CA GLU A 130 -7.35 -10.24 7.68
C GLU A 130 -6.18 -11.01 7.03
N MET A 131 -5.31 -10.33 6.27
CA MET A 131 -4.12 -10.96 5.68
C MET A 131 -3.17 -11.53 6.75
N LEU A 132 -2.99 -10.83 7.87
CA LEU A 132 -2.13 -11.29 8.96
C LEU A 132 -2.72 -12.49 9.68
N GLN A 133 -4.04 -12.53 9.85
CA GLN A 133 -4.73 -13.71 10.39
C GLN A 133 -4.60 -14.90 9.44
N ASP A 134 -4.77 -14.68 8.13
CA ASP A 134 -4.64 -15.73 7.11
C ASP A 134 -3.21 -16.32 7.06
N GLN A 135 -2.18 -15.54 7.40
CA GLN A 135 -0.80 -16.03 7.51
C GLN A 135 -0.60 -17.07 8.63
N LEU A 136 -1.49 -17.13 9.61
CA LEU A 136 -1.43 -18.10 10.72
C LEU A 136 -2.16 -19.40 10.39
N ASN A 137 -2.96 -19.42 9.32
CA ASN A 137 -3.70 -20.60 8.90
C ASN A 137 -2.78 -21.57 8.13
N PRO A 138 -3.09 -22.88 8.11
CA PRO A 138 -2.40 -23.83 7.26
C PRO A 138 -2.40 -23.39 5.79
N LEU A 139 -1.31 -23.68 5.08
CA LEU A 139 -1.20 -23.38 3.65
C LEU A 139 -2.38 -23.99 2.90
N GLN A 140 -3.12 -23.16 2.17
CA GLN A 140 -4.19 -23.63 1.30
C GLN A 140 -3.58 -24.43 0.13
N GLU A 141 -4.12 -25.62 -0.13
CA GLU A 141 -3.66 -26.50 -1.20
C GLU A 141 -4.09 -26.00 -2.58
N GLY A 142 -3.18 -25.98 -3.54
CA GLY A 142 -3.46 -25.58 -4.92
C GLY A 142 -3.05 -24.14 -5.25
N LEU A 143 -3.31 -23.73 -6.49
CA LEU A 143 -2.93 -22.41 -6.99
C LEU A 143 -3.93 -21.35 -6.54
N HIS A 144 -3.44 -20.25 -5.97
CA HIS A 144 -4.26 -19.15 -5.47
C HIS A 144 -3.74 -17.79 -5.95
N CYS A 145 -4.65 -16.84 -6.10
CA CYS A 145 -4.33 -15.43 -6.12
C CYS A 145 -4.15 -14.96 -4.66
N PRO A 146 -2.98 -14.39 -4.30
CA PRO A 146 -2.76 -13.91 -2.94
C PRO A 146 -3.69 -12.77 -2.56
N ALA A 147 -4.10 -12.74 -1.28
CA ALA A 147 -4.86 -11.67 -0.67
C ALA A 147 -4.19 -10.32 -0.92
N THR A 148 -4.99 -9.29 -1.22
CA THR A 148 -4.49 -7.97 -1.57
C THR A 148 -5.49 -6.87 -1.25
N TRP A 149 -4.95 -5.72 -0.88
CA TRP A 149 -5.66 -4.46 -0.98
C TRP A 149 -5.45 -3.89 -2.38
N ASP A 150 -6.52 -3.55 -3.08
CA ASP A 150 -6.43 -3.04 -4.47
C ASP A 150 -6.49 -1.50 -4.55
N GLY A 151 -6.57 -0.83 -3.41
CA GLY A 151 -6.78 0.62 -3.30
C GLY A 151 -8.15 1.01 -2.74
N TRP A 152 -9.13 0.10 -2.77
CA TRP A 152 -10.51 0.36 -2.34
C TRP A 152 -11.18 -0.80 -1.62
N THR A 153 -10.85 -2.03 -2.01
CA THR A 153 -11.50 -3.26 -1.58
C THR A 153 -10.46 -4.30 -1.20
N CYS A 154 -10.80 -5.06 -0.15
CA CYS A 154 -10.01 -6.20 0.26
C CYS A 154 -10.39 -7.47 -0.51
N TYR A 155 -9.39 -8.11 -1.11
CA TYR A 155 -9.49 -9.44 -1.67
C TYR A 155 -8.70 -10.41 -0.79
N ARG A 156 -9.32 -11.55 -0.45
CA ARG A 156 -8.66 -12.63 0.28
C ARG A 156 -7.94 -13.57 -0.69
N ASP A 157 -7.18 -14.51 -0.13
CA ASP A 157 -6.63 -15.62 -0.90
C ASP A 157 -7.79 -16.30 -1.64
N THR A 158 -7.65 -16.41 -2.97
CA THR A 158 -8.73 -16.83 -3.87
C THR A 158 -8.22 -17.93 -4.79
N PRO A 159 -8.90 -19.09 -4.89
CA PRO A 159 -8.47 -20.17 -5.77
C PRO A 159 -8.38 -19.73 -7.24
N ALA A 160 -7.34 -20.16 -7.93
CA ALA A 160 -7.14 -19.83 -9.33
C ALA A 160 -8.29 -20.37 -10.21
N GLY A 161 -8.70 -19.58 -11.21
CA GLY A 161 -9.82 -19.91 -12.08
C GLY A 161 -11.20 -19.60 -11.50
N THR A 162 -11.28 -19.04 -10.29
CA THR A 162 -12.54 -18.58 -9.69
C THR A 162 -12.73 -17.06 -9.84
N THR A 163 -13.98 -16.59 -9.75
CA THR A 163 -14.31 -15.16 -9.77
C THR A 163 -14.85 -14.74 -8.41
N VAL A 164 -14.30 -13.67 -7.84
CA VAL A 164 -14.80 -13.06 -6.61
C VAL A 164 -15.54 -11.76 -6.94
N GLN A 165 -16.78 -11.66 -6.49
CA GLN A 165 -17.58 -10.44 -6.61
C GLN A 165 -17.57 -9.67 -5.28
N LYS A 166 -17.44 -8.35 -5.37
CA LYS A 166 -17.48 -7.43 -4.23
C LYS A 166 -18.41 -6.27 -4.56
N PRO A 167 -19.16 -5.74 -3.58
CA PRO A 167 -19.90 -4.51 -3.78
C PRO A 167 -18.91 -3.35 -4.03
N CYS A 168 -19.32 -2.37 -4.83
CA CYS A 168 -18.55 -1.16 -5.01
C CYS A 168 -18.42 -0.42 -3.66
N PRO A 169 -17.21 0.03 -3.28
CA PRO A 169 -17.01 0.82 -2.07
C PRO A 169 -17.66 2.21 -2.19
N PHE A 170 -18.08 2.77 -1.04
CA PHE A 170 -18.95 3.97 -0.93
C PHE A 170 -18.19 5.28 -0.67
#